data_AF-A0A947B5C5-F1
#
_entry.id   AF-A0A947B5C5-F1
#
_cell.length_a   1.000
_cell.length_b   1.000
_cell.length_c   1.000
_cell.angle_alpha   90.00
_cell.angle_beta   90.00
_cell.angle_gamma   90.00
#
_symmetry.space_group_name_H-M   'P 1'
#
loop_
_entity.id
_entity.type
_entity.pdbx_description
1 polymer ?
#
loop_
_entity_poly.entity_id
_entity_poly.type
_entity_poly.pdbx_seq_one_letter_code
_entity_poly.pdbx_strand_id
1 'polypeptide(L)'
;MEKKVTASIFTPCYAAVLGSASISLAHCLIIGEDSGEGHQNDSIWAFDLGNKKLTRILSTPYGSETTSPYVIPDLNGFCYIMAVVQHPYGESDHDKKKANHEAFGYTGYIGPLPACR
;
A
#
# COMPACT_ATOMS: atom_id res chain seq x y z
N MET A 1 -0.46 -21.96 -4.76
CA MET A 1 0.48 -20.85 -4.96
C MET A 1 0.72 -20.22 -3.59
N GLU A 2 1.98 -19.97 -3.21
CA GLU A 2 2.33 -19.48 -1.87
C GLU A 2 2.00 -17.98 -1.77
N LYS A 3 1.19 -17.57 -0.78
CA LYS A 3 0.77 -16.17 -0.60
C LYS A 3 1.98 -15.34 -0.19
N LYS A 4 2.46 -14.45 -1.06
CA LYS A 4 3.50 -13.50 -0.69
C LYS A 4 2.83 -12.24 -0.15
N VAL A 5 3.08 -11.94 1.11
CA VAL A 5 2.67 -10.67 1.70
C VAL A 5 3.93 -9.85 1.90
N THR A 6 4.03 -8.73 1.19
CA THR A 6 5.14 -7.78 1.39
C THR A 6 4.67 -6.72 2.39
N ALA A 7 5.30 -6.70 3.55
CA ALA A 7 4.97 -5.77 4.63
C ALA A 7 6.19 -4.91 4.98
N SER A 8 5.98 -3.59 5.02
CA SER A 8 7.01 -2.63 5.41
C SER A 8 6.75 -2.19 6.85
N ILE A 9 7.52 -2.74 7.81
CA ILE A 9 7.48 -2.37 9.22
C ILE A 9 8.43 -1.19 9.46
N PHE A 10 7.93 -0.08 10.01
CA PHE A 10 8.77 1.04 10.41
C PHE A 10 8.94 1.08 11.94
N THR A 11 10.19 1.30 12.37
CA THR A 11 10.64 1.44 13.77
C THR A 11 10.26 2.83 14.32
N PRO A 12 10.01 3.02 15.63
CA PRO A 12 9.22 4.17 16.11
C PRO A 12 10.02 5.47 16.10
N CYS A 13 9.43 6.54 15.52
CA CYS A 13 9.72 7.91 15.94
C CYS A 13 8.73 8.29 17.05
N TYR A 14 9.26 8.92 18.09
CA TYR A 14 8.53 9.25 19.32
C TYR A 14 7.57 10.42 19.04
N ALA A 15 6.26 10.15 19.02
CA ALA A 15 5.25 11.19 18.92
C ALA A 15 5.18 12.00 20.23
N ALA A 16 5.64 13.26 20.21
CA ALA A 16 5.28 14.24 21.22
C ALA A 16 3.87 14.75 20.90
N VAL A 17 2.90 14.39 21.75
CA VAL A 17 1.49 14.81 21.68
C VAL A 17 1.39 16.33 21.75
N LEU A 18 0.72 16.97 20.78
CA LEU A 18 -0.01 18.24 20.96
C LEU A 18 -1.02 18.46 19.82
N GLY A 19 -2.28 18.11 20.07
CA GLY A 19 -3.48 18.82 19.57
C GLY A 19 -3.60 19.12 18.07
N SER A 20 -3.67 18.11 17.20
CA SER A 20 -4.35 18.14 15.89
C SER A 20 -4.30 16.73 15.29
N ALA A 21 -5.27 16.34 14.45
CA ALA A 21 -5.41 14.97 13.93
C ALA A 21 -4.16 14.51 13.15
N SER A 22 -3.19 13.94 13.86
CA SER A 22 -1.98 13.33 13.32
C SER A 22 -2.24 11.84 13.12
N ILE A 23 -2.07 11.36 11.88
CA ILE A 23 -1.93 9.93 11.62
C ILE A 23 -0.48 9.59 11.93
N SER A 24 -0.25 8.94 13.06
CA SER A 24 1.06 8.35 13.36
C SER A 24 1.18 7.02 12.64
N LEU A 25 2.01 6.95 11.60
CA LEU A 25 2.40 5.67 11.00
C LEU A 25 3.39 4.89 11.88
N ALA A 26 3.88 5.45 13.00
CA ALA A 26 4.77 4.74 13.93
C ALA A 26 4.11 3.50 14.57
N HIS A 27 2.77 3.47 14.61
CA HIS A 27 1.99 2.30 15.02
C HIS A 27 1.19 1.69 13.87
N CYS A 28 1.57 1.93 12.62
CA CYS A 28 0.88 1.39 11.46
C CYS A 28 1.82 0.55 10.59
N LEU A 29 1.40 -0.67 10.28
CA LEU A 29 2.05 -1.53 9.30
C LEU A 29 1.39 -1.32 7.94
N ILE A 30 2.19 -0.95 6.94
CA ILE A 30 1.71 -0.89 5.55
C ILE A 30 1.98 -2.25 4.89
N ILE A 31 0.91 -2.85 4.37
CA ILE A 31 0.91 -4.21 3.82
C ILE A 31 0.44 -4.16 2.37
N GLY A 32 1.23 -4.70 1.46
CA GLY A 32 0.83 -4.96 0.08
C GLY A 32 0.37 -6.40 -0.08
N GLU A 33 -0.76 -6.61 -0.73
CA GLU A 33 -1.21 -7.91 -1.19
C GLU A 33 -0.59 -8.28 -2.55
N ASP A 34 -0.16 -9.55 -2.62
CA ASP A 34 0.12 -10.30 -3.84
C ASP A 34 -0.66 -11.62 -3.63
N SER A 35 -1.84 -11.72 -4.25
CA SER A 35 -2.79 -12.79 -4.01
C SER A 35 -3.59 -13.19 -5.25
N GLY A 36 -3.08 -14.19 -5.97
CA GLY A 36 -3.78 -14.81 -7.10
C GLY A 36 -5.07 -15.60 -6.77
N GLU A 37 -5.47 -15.76 -5.49
CA GLU A 37 -6.71 -16.45 -5.09
C GLU A 37 -7.46 -15.69 -3.98
N GLY A 38 -8.73 -15.35 -4.23
CA GLY A 38 -9.68 -14.83 -3.24
C GLY A 38 -10.42 -13.57 -3.67
N HIS A 39 -9.69 -12.49 -3.94
CA HIS A 39 -10.25 -11.22 -4.40
C HIS A 39 -9.74 -10.88 -5.82
N GLN A 40 -10.55 -10.16 -6.58
CA GLN A 40 -10.20 -9.80 -7.97
C GLN A 40 -9.10 -8.73 -8.07
N ASN A 41 -8.98 -7.93 -7.01
CA ASN A 41 -8.06 -6.80 -6.92
C ASN A 41 -7.27 -6.97 -5.63
N ASP A 42 -5.96 -6.84 -5.73
CA ASP A 42 -5.12 -6.70 -4.56
C ASP A 42 -5.24 -5.31 -3.96
N SER A 43 -4.79 -5.20 -2.72
CA SER A 43 -4.92 -3.97 -1.95
C SER A 43 -3.65 -3.63 -1.19
N ILE A 44 -3.46 -2.33 -0.94
CA ILE A 44 -2.56 -1.87 0.10
C ILE A 44 -3.40 -1.57 1.34
N TRP A 45 -2.95 -2.08 2.48
CA TRP A 45 -3.60 -1.93 3.77
C TRP A 45 -2.73 -1.17 4.76
N ALA A 46 -3.38 -0.38 5.59
CA ALA A 46 -2.84 0.23 6.80
C ALA A 46 -3.38 -0.55 8.00
N PHE A 47 -2.50 -1.29 8.69
CA PHE A 47 -2.83 -2.04 9.89
C PHE A 47 -2.37 -1.30 11.15
N ASP A 48 -3.30 -0.85 11.96
CA ASP A 48 -3.02 -0.21 13.25
C ASP A 48 -2.62 -1.27 14.29
N LEU A 49 -1.39 -1.18 14.79
CA LEU A 49 -0.82 -2.13 15.74
C LEU A 49 -1.43 -2.02 17.13
N GLY A 50 -2.00 -0.86 17.49
CA GLY A 50 -2.60 -0.59 18.79
C GLY A 50 -3.99 -1.21 18.91
N ASN A 51 -4.91 -0.84 18.01
CA ASN A 51 -6.29 -1.32 18.04
C ASN A 51 -6.56 -2.52 17.11
N LYS A 52 -5.55 -2.99 16.36
CA LYS A 52 -5.64 -4.12 15.41
C LYS A 52 -6.62 -3.88 14.27
N LYS A 53 -6.93 -2.62 13.93
CA LYS A 53 -7.79 -2.27 12.80
C LYS A 53 -7.00 -2.34 11.49
N LEU A 54 -7.50 -3.15 10.56
CA LEU A 54 -7.02 -3.20 9.19
C LEU A 54 -7.87 -2.26 8.32
N THR A 55 -7.23 -1.27 7.69
CA THR A 55 -7.90 -0.27 6.85
C THR A 55 -7.35 -0.33 5.43
N ARG A 56 -8.21 -0.49 4.43
CA ARG A 56 -7.78 -0.45 3.02
C ARG A 56 -7.46 0.98 2.63
N ILE A 57 -6.30 1.19 2.00
CA ILE A 57 -5.87 2.52 1.55
C ILE A 57 -5.65 2.62 0.04
N LEU A 58 -5.55 1.49 -0.67
CA LEU A 58 -5.50 1.43 -2.13
C LEU A 58 -6.06 0.09 -2.62
N SER A 59 -6.70 0.09 -3.79
CA SER A 59 -7.03 -1.11 -4.56
C SER A 59 -6.35 -1.04 -5.92
N THR A 60 -5.75 -2.15 -6.35
CA THR A 60 -5.08 -2.27 -7.64
C THR A 60 -6.08 -2.55 -8.77
N PRO A 61 -5.72 -2.41 -10.06
CA PRO A 61 -6.50 -2.93 -11.18
C PRO A 61 -6.70 -4.45 -11.13
N TYR A 62 -7.55 -4.99 -12.01
CA TYR A 62 -7.84 -6.43 -12.04
C TYR A 62 -6.61 -7.28 -12.37
N GLY A 63 -6.50 -8.44 -11.71
CA GLY A 63 -5.45 -9.41 -11.95
C GLY A 63 -4.03 -8.88 -11.80
N SER A 64 -3.85 -7.90 -10.91
CA SER A 64 -2.57 -7.26 -10.61
C SER A 64 -2.22 -7.44 -9.14
N GLU A 65 -0.94 -7.31 -8.81
CA GLU A 65 -0.42 -7.35 -7.44
C GLU A 65 0.14 -5.99 -6.99
N THR A 66 0.43 -5.84 -5.70
CA THR A 66 1.29 -4.77 -5.17
C THR A 66 2.55 -5.33 -4.53
N THR A 67 3.71 -4.99 -5.10
CA THR A 67 4.97 -5.68 -4.76
C THR A 67 5.92 -4.89 -3.84
N SER A 68 5.67 -3.58 -3.61
CA SER A 68 6.61 -2.72 -2.85
C SER A 68 6.01 -1.43 -2.26
N PRO A 69 5.07 -1.51 -1.30
CA PRO A 69 4.65 -0.32 -0.59
C PRO A 69 5.79 0.25 0.27
N TYR A 70 6.05 1.56 0.16
CA TYR A 70 7.12 2.23 0.90
C TYR A 70 6.66 3.58 1.46
N VAL A 71 6.95 3.86 2.72
CA VAL A 71 6.56 5.13 3.36
C VAL A 71 7.74 6.10 3.37
N ILE A 72 7.50 7.32 2.91
CA ILE A 72 8.38 8.48 3.06
C ILE A 72 7.77 9.34 4.19
N PRO A 73 8.29 9.28 5.42
CA PRO A 73 7.59 9.78 6.61
C PRO A 73 7.57 11.32 6.73
N ASP A 74 8.61 12.00 6.27
CA ASP A 74 8.70 13.45 6.24
C ASP A 74 9.55 13.90 5.04
N LEU A 75 8.89 14.36 3.99
CA LEU A 75 9.49 15.05 2.86
C LEU A 75 8.89 16.46 2.80
N ASN A 76 9.68 17.44 3.26
CA ASN A 76 9.29 18.85 3.38
C ASN A 76 8.00 19.06 4.19
N GLY A 77 7.81 18.32 5.28
CA GLY A 77 6.66 18.45 6.17
C GLY A 77 5.46 17.59 5.80
N PHE A 78 5.59 16.71 4.82
CA PHE A 78 4.52 15.81 4.36
C PHE A 78 4.97 14.36 4.29
N CYS A 79 4.06 13.45 4.60
CA CYS A 79 4.27 12.02 4.40
C CYS A 79 3.69 11.55 3.05
N TYR A 80 4.36 10.57 2.44
CA TYR A 80 3.90 9.91 1.21
C TYR A 80 4.02 8.39 1.36
N ILE A 81 3.07 7.66 0.78
CA ILE A 81 3.15 6.19 0.68
C ILE A 81 3.30 5.86 -0.80
N MET A 82 4.48 5.40 -1.21
CA MET A 82 4.74 4.86 -2.53
C MET A 82 3.95 3.57 -2.73
N ALA A 83 3.34 3.44 -3.90
CA ALA A 83 2.58 2.27 -4.31
C ALA A 83 3.06 1.80 -5.68
N VAL A 84 3.25 0.49 -5.82
CA VAL A 84 3.67 -0.14 -7.07
C VAL A 84 2.63 -1.19 -7.41
N VAL A 85 2.00 -1.05 -8.58
CA VAL A 85 1.11 -2.04 -9.17
C VAL A 85 1.90 -2.82 -10.20
N GLN A 86 1.98 -4.14 -10.05
CA GLN A 86 2.65 -4.99 -11.02
C GLN A 86 1.62 -5.63 -11.96
N HIS A 87 2.00 -5.70 -13.25
CA HIS A 87 1.38 -6.53 -14.30
C HIS A 87 -0.16 -6.64 -14.27
N PRO A 88 -0.94 -5.55 -14.45
CA PRO A 88 -2.39 -5.70 -14.62
C PRO A 88 -2.79 -6.80 -15.61
N TYR A 89 -3.78 -7.59 -15.23
CA TYR A 89 -4.21 -8.81 -15.93
C TYR A 89 -3.11 -9.90 -16.03
N GLY A 90 -2.16 -9.92 -15.10
CA GLY A 90 -0.97 -10.76 -15.06
C GLY A 90 -1.04 -11.93 -14.09
N GLU A 91 -1.93 -11.90 -13.10
CA GLU A 91 -2.23 -13.05 -12.24
C GLU A 91 -3.56 -13.73 -12.59
N SER A 92 -4.53 -12.93 -13.03
CA SER A 92 -5.86 -13.37 -13.44
C SER A 92 -6.41 -12.43 -14.53
N ASP A 93 -7.62 -12.71 -15.05
CA ASP A 93 -8.27 -11.90 -16.10
C ASP A 93 -7.43 -11.69 -17.37
N HIS A 94 -6.53 -12.62 -17.68
CA HIS A 94 -5.68 -12.54 -18.87
C HIS A 94 -6.48 -12.38 -20.18
N ASP A 95 -7.69 -12.94 -20.22
CA ASP A 95 -8.64 -12.86 -21.33
C ASP A 95 -9.26 -11.46 -21.49
N LYS A 96 -9.22 -10.64 -20.44
CA LYS A 96 -9.75 -9.26 -20.46
C LYS A 96 -8.72 -8.24 -20.95
N LYS A 97 -7.43 -8.62 -21.04
CA LYS A 97 -6.37 -7.78 -21.60
C LYS A 97 -6.57 -7.64 -23.12
N LYS A 98 -6.87 -6.43 -23.58
CA LYS A 98 -7.12 -6.12 -25.00
C LYS A 98 -5.85 -5.73 -25.74
N ALA A 99 -4.88 -5.16 -25.03
CA ALA A 99 -3.60 -4.77 -25.61
C ALA A 99 -2.45 -4.98 -24.61
N ASN A 100 -1.24 -5.20 -25.13
CA ASN A 100 -0.08 -5.49 -24.29
C ASN A 100 0.26 -4.37 -23.30
N HIS A 101 -0.02 -3.12 -23.65
CA HIS A 101 0.27 -1.97 -22.79
C HIS A 101 -0.67 -1.85 -21.59
N GLU A 102 -1.81 -2.54 -21.59
CA GLU A 102 -2.73 -2.54 -20.45
C GLU A 102 -2.13 -3.29 -19.24
N ALA A 103 -1.13 -4.16 -19.47
CA ALA A 103 -0.39 -4.90 -18.45
C ALA A 103 0.89 -4.19 -17.97
N PHE A 104 1.11 -2.92 -18.35
CA PHE A 104 2.24 -2.16 -17.84
C PHE A 104 2.05 -1.83 -16.36
N GLY A 105 3.13 -1.99 -15.59
CA GLY A 105 3.13 -1.66 -14.17
C GLY A 105 3.02 -0.15 -13.95
N TYR A 106 2.45 0.24 -12.82
CA TYR A 106 2.31 1.63 -12.41
C TYR A 106 3.07 1.89 -11.12
N THR A 107 3.72 3.05 -11.03
CA THR A 107 4.26 3.58 -9.77
C THR A 107 3.58 4.90 -9.48
N GLY A 108 3.11 5.05 -8.24
CA GLY A 108 2.48 6.27 -7.76
C GLY A 108 2.69 6.44 -6.28
N TYR A 109 1.98 7.40 -5.70
CA TYR A 109 2.02 7.66 -4.26
C TYR A 109 0.66 8.10 -3.73
N ILE A 110 0.44 7.87 -2.44
CA ILE A 110 -0.67 8.41 -1.66
C ILE A 110 -0.13 9.56 -0.81
N GLY A 111 -0.64 10.77 -1.04
CA GLY A 111 -0.24 11.97 -0.30
C GLY A 111 -0.63 13.26 -1.03
N PRO A 112 -0.28 14.43 -0.47
CA PRO A 112 0.45 14.61 0.78
C PRO A 112 -0.41 14.27 2.01
N LEU A 113 0.17 13.52 2.95
CA LEU A 113 -0.40 13.24 4.27
C LEU A 113 0.31 14.10 5.33
N PRO A 114 -0.29 14.31 6.52
CA PRO A 114 0.45 14.86 7.66
C PRO A 114 1.76 14.10 7.89
N ALA A 115 2.86 14.81 8.17
CA ALA A 115 4.14 14.18 8.46
C ALA A 115 4.04 13.17 9.60
N CYS A 116 4.72 12.03 9.43
CA CYS A 116 4.82 10.99 10.44
C CYS A 116 5.98 11.34 11.37
N ARG A 117 5.66 11.94 12.52
CA ARG A 117 6.61 12.36 13.55
C ARG A 117 6.38 11.59 14.84
#